data_AF-A0A7N4Q1A5-F1
#
_entry.id   AF-A0A7N4Q1A5-F1
#
_cell.length_a   1.000
_cell.length_b   1.000
_cell.length_c   1.000
_cell.angle_alpha   90.00
_cell.angle_beta   90.00
_cell.angle_gamma   90.00
#
_symmetry.space_group_name_H-M   'P 1'
#
loop_
_entity.id
_entity.type
_entity.pdbx_description
1 polymer ?
#
loop_
_entity_poly.entity_id
_entity_poly.type
_entity_poly.pdbx_seq_one_letter_code
_entity_poly.pdbx_strand_id
1 'polypeptide(L)'
;MKDRLLRRLSQEEHTVQDHPLGMAFVTFQEHSMANFILKDFNACKCQGCRCKGEPQPSAYSKELCTSSWTVAFASYPENICW
;
A
#
# COMPACT_ATOMS: atom_id res chain seq x y z
N MET A 1 3.91 -24.24 29.48
CA MET A 1 4.41 -23.92 28.12
C MET A 1 3.44 -23.00 27.36
N LYS A 2 2.13 -23.33 27.33
CA LYS A 2 1.07 -22.51 26.71
C LYS A 2 1.02 -21.04 27.19
N ASP A 3 1.09 -20.81 28.50
CA ASP A 3 0.99 -19.44 29.06
C ASP A 3 2.20 -18.55 28.76
N ARG A 4 3.34 -19.16 28.45
CA ARG A 4 4.53 -18.43 27.99
C ARG A 4 4.38 -18.00 26.53
N LEU A 5 3.77 -18.84 25.70
CA LEU A 5 3.51 -18.53 24.29
C LEU A 5 2.45 -17.43 24.16
N LEU A 6 1.35 -17.53 24.91
CA LEU A 6 0.30 -16.51 24.91
C LEU A 6 0.84 -15.14 25.32
N ARG A 7 1.69 -15.07 26.36
CA ARG A 7 2.34 -13.81 26.75
C ARG A 7 3.22 -13.22 25.67
N ARG A 8 3.96 -14.04 24.92
CA ARG A 8 4.80 -13.57 23.81
C ARG A 8 3.96 -13.04 22.65
N LEU A 9 2.90 -13.77 22.28
CA LEU A 9 1.96 -13.32 21.25
C LEU A 9 1.36 -11.97 21.59
N SER A 10 0.84 -11.79 22.81
CA SER A 10 0.27 -10.50 23.22
C SER A 10 1.31 -9.38 23.20
N GLN A 11 2.55 -9.66 23.61
CA GLN A 11 3.63 -8.66 23.55
C GLN A 11 3.99 -8.28 22.11
N GLU A 12 4.05 -9.24 21.20
CA GLU A 12 4.30 -9.01 19.77
C GLU A 12 3.15 -8.21 19.13
N GLU A 13 1.89 -8.55 19.42
CA GLU A 13 0.72 -7.82 18.93
C GLU A 13 0.77 -6.33 19.29
N HIS A 14 1.21 -5.98 20.50
CA HIS A 14 1.36 -4.59 20.92
C HIS A 14 2.53 -3.92 20.21
N THR A 15 3.67 -4.61 20.11
CA THR A 15 4.88 -4.06 19.49
C THR A 15 4.69 -3.75 18.01
N VAL A 16 3.94 -4.60 17.30
CA VAL A 16 3.66 -4.43 15.86
C VAL A 16 2.80 -3.19 15.58
N GLN A 17 1.91 -2.78 16.50
CA GLN A 17 1.10 -1.57 16.32
C GLN A 17 1.94 -0.29 16.24
N ASP A 18 3.07 -0.25 16.95
CA ASP A 18 3.97 0.91 16.97
C ASP A 18 4.96 0.93 15.79
N HIS A 19 5.03 -0.15 15.00
CA HIS A 19 6.01 -0.32 13.91
C HIS A 19 5.32 -0.69 12.59
N PRO A 20 4.61 0.25 11.94
CA PRO A 20 3.93 -0.01 10.68
C PRO A 20 4.94 -0.30 9.55
N LEU A 21 4.61 -1.26 8.69
CA LEU A 21 5.45 -1.66 7.55
C LEU A 21 5.52 -0.61 6.42
N GLY A 22 4.70 0.44 6.47
CA GLY A 22 4.64 1.46 5.42
C GLY A 22 3.94 1.00 4.13
N MET A 23 3.10 -0.04 4.22
CA MET A 23 2.29 -0.54 3.10
C MET A 23 0.89 -0.94 3.57
N ALA A 24 -0.05 -1.01 2.63
CA ALA A 24 -1.41 -1.46 2.88
C ALA A 24 -2.00 -2.17 1.66
N PHE A 25 -2.95 -3.08 1.92
CA PHE A 25 -3.82 -3.63 0.89
C PHE A 25 -5.14 -2.87 0.90
N VAL A 26 -5.57 -2.39 -0.26
CA VAL A 26 -6.81 -1.63 -0.42
C VAL A 26 -7.74 -2.39 -1.36
N THR A 27 -8.99 -2.57 -0.96
CA THR A 27 -10.03 -3.23 -1.76
C THR A 27 -11.04 -2.21 -2.26
N PHE A 28 -11.61 -2.49 -3.43
CA PHE A 28 -12.62 -1.66 -4.06
C PHE A 28 -13.84 -2.50 -4.43
N GLN A 29 -14.99 -1.85 -4.57
CA GLN A 29 -16.23 -2.52 -4.95
C GLN A 29 -16.15 -3.14 -6.35
N GLU A 30 -15.48 -2.46 -7.28
CA GLU A 30 -15.34 -2.91 -8.65
C GLU A 30 -13.87 -2.94 -9.09
N HIS A 31 -13.55 -3.87 -9.99
CA HIS A 31 -12.23 -3.97 -10.61
C HIS A 31 -11.89 -2.71 -11.44
N SER A 32 -12.90 -2.05 -12.01
CA SER A 32 -12.77 -0.79 -12.76
C SER A 32 -12.10 0.32 -11.94
N MET A 33 -12.46 0.43 -10.65
CA MET A 33 -11.94 1.44 -9.72
C MET A 33 -10.44 1.23 -9.44
N ALA A 34 -10.03 -0.02 -9.19
CA ALA A 34 -8.63 -0.35 -8.98
C ALA A 34 -7.79 -0.05 -10.23
N ASN A 35 -8.32 -0.35 -11.43
CA ASN A 35 -7.66 0.00 -12.69
C ASN A 35 -7.54 1.51 -12.90
N PHE A 36 -8.56 2.28 -12.50
CA PHE A 36 -8.52 3.74 -12.59
C PHE A 36 -7.36 4.30 -11.77
N ILE A 37 -7.23 3.87 -10.51
CA ILE A 37 -6.15 4.28 -9.61
C ILE A 37 -4.78 3.82 -10.14
N LEU A 38 -4.67 2.57 -10.58
CA LEU A 38 -3.41 2.04 -11.11
C LEU A 38 -2.92 2.84 -12.32
N LYS A 39 -3.83 3.24 -13.22
CA LYS A 39 -3.51 4.06 -14.39
C LYS A 39 -3.03 5.44 -14.00
N ASP A 40 -3.65 6.07 -13.01
CA ASP A 40 -3.28 7.39 -12.54
C ASP A 40 -1.86 7.40 -11.94
N PHE A 41 -1.57 6.48 -11.02
CA PHE A 41 -0.26 6.39 -10.35
C PHE A 41 0.88 5.90 -11.26
N ASN A 42 0.56 5.22 -12.37
CA ASN A 42 1.56 4.76 -13.34
C ASN A 42 1.58 5.60 -14.63
N ALA A 43 0.84 6.71 -14.71
CA ALA A 43 0.82 7.56 -15.88
C ALA A 43 2.20 8.24 -16.08
N CYS A 44 2.95 7.79 -17.10
CA CYS A 44 4.13 8.51 -17.57
C CYS A 44 3.66 9.63 -18.52
N LYS A 45 3.91 10.90 -18.17
CA LYS A 45 3.49 12.05 -19.00
C LYS A 45 4.49 12.42 -20.11
N CYS A 46 5.53 11.62 -20.35
CA CYS A 46 6.57 11.96 -21.33
C CYS A 46 6.90 10.79 -22.26
N GLN A 47 6.77 11.00 -23.58
CA GLN A 47 7.27 10.09 -24.60
C GLN A 47 8.82 10.06 -24.57
N GLY A 48 9.39 9.14 -23.79
CA GLY A 48 10.83 8.86 -23.80
C GLY A 48 11.66 9.38 -22.61
N CYS A 49 11.05 10.01 -21.61
CA CYS A 49 11.73 10.41 -20.37
C CYS A 49 11.09 9.74 -19.15
N ARG A 50 11.89 9.36 -18.14
CA ARG A 50 11.42 8.78 -16.87
C ARG A 50 10.82 9.87 -15.96
N CYS A 51 9.79 10.55 -16.44
CA CYS A 51 9.02 11.48 -15.62
C CYS A 51 7.82 10.70 -15.05
N LYS A 52 7.88 10.30 -13.78
CA LYS A 52 6.66 9.85 -13.08
C LYS A 52 5.69 11.04 -13.09
N GLY A 53 4.53 10.88 -13.72
CA GLY A 53 3.49 11.90 -13.66
C GLY A 53 2.97 12.00 -12.23
N GLU A 54 2.71 13.21 -11.76
CA GLU A 54 1.98 13.39 -10.51
C GLU A 54 0.58 12.78 -10.65
N PRO A 55 0.15 11.93 -9.69
CA PRO A 55 -1.20 11.38 -9.66
C PRO A 55 -2.23 12.50 -9.46
N GLN A 56 -3.51 12.19 -9.65
CA GLN A 56 -4.61 13.12 -9.47
C GLN A 56 -4.51 13.81 -8.09
N PRO A 57 -4.44 15.16 -8.05
CA PRO A 57 -4.24 15.87 -6.79
C PRO A 57 -5.51 15.82 -5.92
N SER A 58 -5.29 15.82 -4.60
CA SER A 58 -6.32 15.94 -3.56
C SER A 58 -5.88 16.94 -2.49
N ALA A 59 -6.80 17.33 -1.61
CA ALA A 59 -6.50 18.19 -0.46
C ALA A 59 -5.38 17.63 0.45
N TYR A 60 -5.15 16.32 0.42
CA TYR A 60 -4.19 15.62 1.29
C TYR A 60 -2.91 15.19 0.56
N SER A 61 -2.80 15.39 -0.77
CA SER A 61 -1.68 14.85 -1.55
C SER A 61 -0.31 15.31 -1.07
N LYS A 62 -0.20 16.54 -0.56
CA LYS A 62 1.05 17.08 0.00
C LYS A 62 1.41 16.45 1.35
N GLU A 63 0.43 16.30 2.23
CA GLU A 63 0.63 15.70 3.56
C GLU A 63 0.99 14.22 3.45
N LEU A 64 0.34 13.52 2.53
CA LEU A 64 0.52 12.08 2.31
C LEU A 64 1.68 11.76 1.35
N CYS A 65 2.28 12.76 0.72
CA CYS A 65 3.33 12.61 -0.28
C CYS A 65 2.97 11.57 -1.36
N THR A 66 1.76 11.64 -1.93
CA THR A 66 1.23 10.58 -2.81
C THR A 66 2.08 10.29 -4.04
N SER A 67 2.93 11.22 -4.47
CA SER A 67 3.88 11.04 -5.57
C SER A 67 5.02 10.06 -5.26
N SER A 68 5.31 9.80 -3.99
CA SER A 68 6.31 8.80 -3.59
C SER A 68 5.75 7.39 -3.45
N TRP A 69 4.43 7.21 -3.63
CA TRP A 69 3.79 5.91 -3.46
C TRP A 69 4.05 5.01 -4.66
N THR A 70 4.08 3.70 -4.41
CA THR A 70 4.13 2.67 -5.45
C THR A 70 2.85 1.86 -5.37
N VAL A 71 2.10 1.82 -6.47
CA VAL A 71 0.79 1.17 -6.54
C VAL A 71 0.84 0.04 -7.56
N ALA A 72 0.43 -1.16 -7.13
CA ALA A 72 0.34 -2.36 -7.95
C ALA A 72 -0.86 -3.21 -7.51
N PHE A 73 -1.29 -4.12 -8.38
CA PHE A 73 -2.24 -5.15 -7.97
C PHE A 73 -1.59 -6.10 -6.96
N ALA A 74 -2.32 -6.37 -5.89
CA ALA A 74 -1.94 -7.41 -4.94
C ALA A 74 -2.04 -8.79 -5.60
N SER A 75 -1.11 -9.68 -5.25
CA SER A 75 -1.27 -11.10 -5.55
C SER A 75 -2.36 -11.71 -4.67
N TYR A 76 -2.85 -12.88 -5.05
CA TYR A 76 -3.73 -13.66 -4.18
C TYR A 76 -3.08 -13.92 -2.81
N PRO A 77 -3.85 -13.94 -1.71
CA PRO A 77 -3.30 -14.08 -0.35
C PRO A 77 -2.37 -15.28 -0.17
N GLU A 78 -2.64 -16.38 -0.88
CA GLU A 78 -1.87 -17.63 -0.83
C GLU A 78 -0.51 -17.52 -1.54
N ASN A 79 -0.35 -16.52 -2.41
CA ASN A 79 0.86 -16.29 -3.18
C ASN A 79 1.78 -15.22 -2.56
N ILE A 80 1.43 -14.68 -1.39
CA ILE A 80 2.24 -13.69 -0.66
C ILE A 80 3.14 -14.42 0.35
N CYS A 81 4.44 -14.10 0.33
CA CYS A 81 5.34 -14.44 1.43
C CYS A 81 5.22 -13.36 2.51
N TRP A 82 4.42 -13.65 3.54
CA TRP A 82 4.17 -12.75 4.68
C TRP A 82 5.39 -12.58 5.59
#